data_AF-A0A2D0MY71-F1
#
_entry.id   AF-A0A2D0MY71-F1
#
_cell.length_a   1.000
_cell.length_b   1.000
_cell.length_c   1.000
_cell.angle_alpha   90.00
_cell.angle_beta   90.00
_cell.angle_gamma   90.00
#
_symmetry.space_group_name_H-M   'P 1'
#
loop_
_entity.id
_entity.type
_entity.pdbx_description
1 polymer ?
#
loop_
_entity_poly.entity_id
_entity_poly.type
_entity_poly.pdbx_seq_one_letter_code
_entity_poly.pdbx_strand_id
1 'polypeptide(L)'
;MKKALPKANKNIQQTSLVIGVLLMLSGGIYLLINRAKKSPLQRKAPNSTNDNPTGYFRCTSNSYPLTFGTCHPDVKIIQRHLKSLGAVLGSFGSAIDGIDGRFGVLTLKAAQAKLGKASFDRTDVEALKQKV
;
A
#
# COMPACT_ATOMS: atom_id res chain seq x y z
N MET A 1 -44.41 -45.64 46.60
CA MET A 1 -44.44 -46.22 45.23
C MET A 1 -43.05 -46.07 44.61
N LYS A 2 -42.56 -47.11 43.92
CA LYS A 2 -41.22 -47.22 43.33
C LYS A 2 -41.04 -46.32 42.10
N LYS A 3 -39.78 -45.96 41.82
CA LYS A 3 -39.10 -45.66 40.51
C LYS A 3 -38.29 -44.35 40.61
N ALA A 4 -37.09 -44.16 40.08
CA ALA A 4 -35.96 -44.97 39.60
C ALA A 4 -34.79 -43.96 39.37
N LEU A 5 -33.52 -44.35 39.56
CA LEU A 5 -32.33 -43.52 39.26
C LEU A 5 -32.12 -43.29 37.75
N PRO A 6 -31.35 -42.24 37.37
CA PRO A 6 -30.01 -42.50 36.77
C PRO A 6 -28.90 -41.62 37.42
N LYS A 7 -27.75 -42.12 37.87
CA LYS A 7 -26.53 -42.64 37.19
C LYS A 7 -25.60 -41.55 36.56
N ALA A 8 -24.36 -41.54 37.08
CA ALA A 8 -23.09 -41.00 36.55
C ALA A 8 -22.95 -39.46 36.47
N ASN A 9 -21.78 -38.83 36.63
CA ASN A 9 -20.42 -39.26 36.33
C ASN A 9 -19.38 -38.51 37.20
N LYS A 10 -18.23 -39.16 37.39
CA LYS A 10 -17.13 -38.89 38.30
C LYS A 10 -16.34 -37.63 37.95
N ASN A 11 -15.96 -36.96 39.03
CA ASN A 11 -14.78 -36.14 39.24
C ASN A 11 -13.58 -36.56 38.37
N ILE A 12 -13.06 -35.65 37.54
CA ILE A 12 -11.68 -35.69 37.06
C ILE A 12 -11.05 -34.34 37.40
N GLN A 13 -10.22 -34.40 38.44
CA GLN A 13 -9.16 -33.46 38.75
C GLN A 13 -8.36 -33.13 37.48
N GLN A 14 -8.00 -31.86 37.30
CA GLN A 14 -6.60 -31.43 37.30
C GLN A 14 -6.54 -29.93 36.98
N THR A 15 -6.53 -29.16 38.05
CA THR A 15 -5.88 -27.86 38.12
C THR A 15 -4.39 -28.00 37.77
N SER A 16 -3.87 -26.95 37.13
CA SER A 16 -2.45 -26.56 37.17
C SER A 16 -1.46 -27.36 36.34
N LEU A 17 -1.21 -26.94 35.10
CA LEU A 17 0.15 -26.81 34.48
C LEU A 17 0.08 -26.50 32.98
N VAL A 18 -0.49 -25.38 32.55
CA VAL A 18 -0.16 -24.80 31.21
C VAL A 18 -0.18 -23.27 31.26
N ILE A 19 0.42 -22.68 32.29
CA ILE A 19 0.78 -21.26 32.32
C ILE A 19 2.30 -21.24 32.18
N GLY A 20 2.78 -21.32 30.95
CA GLY A 20 4.22 -21.33 30.67
C GLY A 20 4.47 -22.04 29.35
N VAL A 21 5.06 -21.32 28.39
CA VAL A 21 5.52 -21.82 27.10
C VAL A 21 4.45 -21.97 26.01
N LEU A 22 3.93 -20.85 25.50
CA LEU A 22 3.84 -20.63 24.04
C LEU A 22 3.63 -19.16 23.62
N LEU A 23 4.08 -18.19 24.41
CA LEU A 23 4.07 -16.75 24.04
C LEU A 23 5.37 -16.30 23.35
N MET A 24 6.09 -17.20 22.67
CA MET A 24 7.40 -16.91 22.08
C MET A 24 7.58 -17.45 20.65
N LEU A 25 6.49 -17.59 19.87
CA LEU A 25 6.58 -18.00 18.46
C LEU A 25 5.75 -17.16 17.47
N SER A 26 5.00 -16.15 17.94
CA SER A 26 4.14 -15.32 17.09
C SER A 26 4.72 -13.93 16.75
N GLY A 27 5.88 -13.56 17.29
CA GLY A 27 6.48 -12.23 17.08
C GLY A 27 7.50 -12.14 15.93
N GLY A 28 8.04 -13.26 15.45
CA GLY A 28 9.21 -13.28 14.56
C GLY A 28 8.94 -13.26 13.05
N ILE A 29 7.71 -13.50 12.59
CA ILE A 29 7.40 -13.65 11.15
C ILE A 29 6.70 -12.42 10.55
N TYR A 30 6.13 -11.54 11.37
CA TYR A 30 5.37 -10.38 10.87
C TYR A 30 6.22 -9.36 10.08
N LEU A 31 7.55 -9.42 10.16
CA LEU A 31 8.45 -8.52 9.41
C LEU A 31 8.96 -9.07 8.07
N LEU A 32 8.54 -10.27 7.63
CA LEU A 32 8.97 -10.85 6.35
C LEU A 32 7.86 -10.99 5.29
N ILE A 33 6.59 -10.82 5.65
CA ILE A 33 5.46 -10.99 4.71
C ILE A 33 5.15 -9.70 3.91
N ASN A 34 5.64 -8.53 4.34
CA ASN A 34 5.36 -7.26 3.65
C ASN A 34 6.29 -6.93 2.46
N ARG A 35 7.02 -7.93 1.94
CA ARG A 35 7.96 -7.73 0.82
C ARG A 35 7.71 -8.64 -0.40
N ALA A 36 6.46 -9.04 -0.65
CA ALA A 36 6.13 -9.74 -1.90
C ALA A 36 4.63 -9.68 -2.26
N LYS A 37 4.11 -8.51 -2.64
CA LYS A 37 3.00 -8.48 -3.62
C LYS A 37 3.57 -8.05 -4.97
N LYS A 38 4.28 -9.00 -5.59
CA LYS A 38 4.48 -9.00 -7.04
C LYS A 38 3.13 -9.36 -7.66
N SER A 39 2.45 -8.40 -8.27
CA SER A 39 1.28 -8.67 -9.12
C SER A 39 1.75 -9.43 -10.36
N PRO A 40 1.25 -10.66 -10.63
CA PRO A 40 1.49 -11.32 -11.90
C PRO A 40 0.37 -11.00 -12.90
N LEU A 41 0.76 -10.81 -14.17
CA LEU A 41 -0.05 -10.71 -15.39
C LEU A 41 -0.83 -9.38 -15.58
N GLN A 42 -0.84 -8.71 -16.73
CA GLN A 42 -0.21 -8.86 -18.04
C GLN A 42 -0.65 -7.62 -18.85
N ARG A 43 0.23 -7.05 -19.68
CA ARG A 43 0.00 -6.89 -21.13
C ARG A 43 1.22 -6.23 -21.75
N LYS A 44 1.87 -7.02 -22.62
CA LYS A 44 2.87 -6.58 -23.59
C LYS A 44 2.23 -5.49 -24.46
N ALA A 45 2.81 -4.29 -24.44
CA ALA A 45 2.50 -3.17 -25.34
C ALA A 45 3.83 -2.52 -25.77
N PRO A 46 3.86 -1.84 -26.93
CA PRO A 46 4.79 -2.14 -28.01
C PRO A 46 6.20 -1.60 -27.79
N ASN A 47 7.11 -2.27 -28.49
CA ASN A 47 8.52 -1.93 -28.64
C ASN A 47 8.68 -0.46 -29.05
N SER A 48 9.08 0.40 -28.13
CA SER A 48 9.59 1.75 -28.46
C SER A 48 11.10 1.69 -28.33
N THR A 49 11.74 1.25 -29.42
CA THR A 49 13.17 1.41 -29.63
C THR A 49 13.48 2.90 -29.71
N ASN A 50 13.94 3.47 -28.61
CA ASN A 50 14.75 4.70 -28.56
C ASN A 50 15.45 4.74 -27.20
N ASP A 51 16.32 3.75 -26.98
CA ASP A 51 17.34 3.80 -25.93
C ASP A 51 18.35 4.89 -26.28
N ASN A 52 18.05 6.10 -25.80
CA ASN A 52 19.02 7.17 -25.69
C ASN A 52 19.11 7.49 -24.18
N PRO A 53 20.19 7.07 -23.48
CA PRO A 53 20.29 7.14 -22.02
C PRO A 53 20.71 8.54 -21.57
N THR A 54 19.95 9.56 -21.98
CA THR A 54 20.09 10.95 -21.54
C THR A 54 18.84 11.37 -20.73
N GLY A 55 18.65 10.70 -19.59
CA GLY A 55 18.52 11.36 -18.28
C GLY A 55 17.30 12.21 -17.89
N TYR A 56 16.13 12.11 -18.54
CA TYR A 56 14.94 12.87 -18.11
C TYR A 56 13.71 11.98 -17.90
N PHE A 57 12.88 12.30 -16.90
CA PHE A 57 11.62 11.58 -16.64
C PHE A 57 10.72 11.66 -17.88
N ARG A 58 10.27 10.49 -18.35
CA ARG A 58 9.34 10.37 -19.47
C ARG A 58 8.04 9.74 -19.01
N CYS A 59 6.93 10.28 -19.52
CA CYS A 59 5.62 9.70 -19.33
C CYS A 59 5.53 8.37 -20.09
N THR A 60 5.24 7.29 -19.40
CA THR A 60 5.03 5.96 -19.99
C THR A 60 3.55 5.59 -20.08
N SER A 61 2.70 6.26 -19.30
CA SER A 61 1.25 6.05 -19.27
C SER A 61 0.52 7.36 -18.99
N ASN A 62 -0.73 7.44 -19.44
CA ASN A 62 -1.69 8.50 -19.12
C ASN A 62 -3.01 7.91 -18.60
N SER A 63 -2.99 6.72 -18.02
CA SER A 63 -4.18 6.02 -17.56
C SER A 63 -4.03 5.52 -16.14
N TYR A 64 -5.16 5.12 -15.56
CA TYR A 64 -5.20 4.43 -14.29
C TYR A 64 -4.66 3.00 -14.42
N PRO A 65 -3.99 2.46 -13.38
CA PRO A 65 -3.69 3.12 -12.12
C PRO A 65 -2.57 4.17 -12.24
N LEU A 66 -2.65 5.24 -11.44
CA LEU A 66 -1.64 6.28 -11.37
C LEU A 66 -0.45 5.75 -10.57
N THR A 67 0.66 5.50 -11.26
CA THR A 67 1.88 4.89 -10.71
C THR A 67 3.12 5.57 -11.29
N PHE A 68 4.32 5.14 -10.89
CA PHE A 68 5.56 5.68 -11.46
C PHE A 68 5.54 5.67 -13.00
N GLY A 69 5.86 6.82 -13.60
CA GLY A 69 5.83 7.00 -15.06
C GLY A 69 4.47 7.47 -15.60
N THR A 70 3.41 7.49 -14.79
CA THR A 70 2.12 8.04 -15.21
C THR A 70 2.14 9.56 -15.24
N CYS A 71 1.61 10.14 -16.32
CA CYS A 71 1.33 11.57 -16.44
C CYS A 71 -0.17 11.76 -16.65
N HIS A 72 -0.84 12.31 -15.64
CA HIS A 72 -2.28 12.44 -15.63
C HIS A 72 -2.69 13.67 -14.81
N PRO A 73 -3.75 14.41 -15.19
CA PRO A 73 -4.23 15.56 -14.42
C PRO A 73 -4.47 15.23 -12.94
N ASP A 74 -5.04 14.06 -12.67
CA ASP A 74 -5.33 13.60 -11.30
C ASP A 74 -4.09 13.32 -10.44
N VAL A 75 -2.90 13.17 -11.03
CA VAL A 75 -1.65 13.13 -10.25
C VAL A 75 -1.45 14.44 -9.50
N LYS A 76 -1.95 15.57 -10.01
CA LYS A 76 -1.92 16.86 -9.30
C LYS A 76 -2.75 16.85 -8.02
N ILE A 77 -3.81 16.05 -7.96
CA ILE A 77 -4.62 15.89 -6.74
C ILE A 77 -3.78 15.16 -5.69
N ILE A 78 -3.13 14.06 -6.07
CA ILE A 78 -2.21 13.31 -5.19
C ILE A 78 -1.08 14.23 -4.71
N GLN A 79 -0.43 14.95 -5.62
CA GLN A 79 0.66 15.88 -5.29
C GLN A 79 0.20 16.98 -4.33
N ARG A 80 -0.94 17.64 -4.57
CA ARG A 80 -1.46 18.65 -3.64
C ARG A 80 -1.73 18.08 -2.25
N HIS A 81 -2.32 16.89 -2.17
CA HIS A 81 -2.54 16.24 -0.88
C HIS A 81 -1.20 15.89 -0.18
N LEU A 82 -0.22 15.38 -0.91
CA LEU A 82 1.12 15.13 -0.35
C LEU A 82 1.78 16.43 0.13
N LYS A 83 1.59 17.53 -0.59
CA LYS A 83 2.07 18.85 -0.19
C LYS A 83 1.43 19.32 1.11
N SER A 84 0.12 19.14 1.29
CA SER A 84 -0.56 19.50 2.54
C SER A 84 -0.09 18.66 3.74
N LEU A 85 0.37 17.42 3.49
CA LEU A 85 1.03 16.58 4.49
C LEU A 85 2.52 16.94 4.72
N GLY A 86 3.01 18.04 4.13
CA GLY A 86 4.39 18.49 4.25
C GLY A 86 5.41 17.61 3.53
N ALA A 87 5.00 16.91 2.46
CA ALA A 87 5.94 16.13 1.65
C ALA A 87 6.82 17.04 0.77
N VAL A 88 8.08 16.64 0.61
CA VAL A 88 8.98 17.24 -0.37
C VAL A 88 8.63 16.67 -1.74
N LEU A 89 8.07 17.53 -2.59
CA LEU A 89 7.88 17.26 -4.01
C LEU A 89 9.04 17.89 -4.80
N GLY A 90 9.13 17.57 -6.10
CA GLY A 90 10.13 18.19 -6.96
C GLY A 90 9.95 19.71 -7.10
N SER A 91 10.84 20.35 -7.86
CA SER A 91 10.75 21.78 -8.19
C SER A 91 10.05 22.03 -9.54
N PHE A 92 9.39 21.01 -10.08
CA PHE A 92 8.67 21.12 -11.36
C PHE A 92 7.22 21.51 -11.14
N GLY A 93 6.66 22.35 -12.02
CA GLY A 93 5.29 22.86 -11.92
C GLY A 93 5.25 24.36 -12.14
N SER A 94 4.08 24.93 -12.38
CA SER A 94 3.92 26.37 -12.67
C SER A 94 4.36 27.26 -11.51
N ALA A 95 4.26 26.76 -10.28
CA ALA A 95 4.65 27.47 -9.06
C ALA A 95 5.94 26.93 -8.42
N ILE A 96 6.73 26.10 -9.13
CA ILE A 96 7.96 25.46 -8.60
C ILE A 96 7.65 24.66 -7.31
N ASP A 97 6.41 24.19 -7.18
CA ASP A 97 5.87 23.57 -5.97
C ASP A 97 5.92 22.04 -6.01
N GLY A 98 6.24 21.47 -7.17
CA GLY A 98 6.29 20.04 -7.44
C GLY A 98 4.98 19.47 -8.00
N ILE A 99 4.01 20.32 -8.33
CA ILE A 99 2.67 19.92 -8.77
C ILE A 99 2.58 20.02 -10.29
N ASP A 100 3.15 19.02 -10.96
CA ASP A 100 3.32 18.98 -12.41
C ASP A 100 2.44 17.92 -13.11
N GLY A 101 1.68 17.12 -12.34
CA GLY A 101 0.88 16.02 -12.87
C GLY A 101 1.70 14.81 -13.33
N ARG A 102 2.97 14.74 -12.93
CA ARG A 102 3.88 13.63 -13.26
C ARG A 102 4.17 12.80 -12.03
N PHE A 103 3.88 11.50 -12.12
CA PHE A 103 4.16 10.57 -11.05
C PHE A 103 5.63 10.13 -11.13
N GLY A 104 6.52 11.02 -10.71
CA GLY A 104 7.97 10.80 -10.68
C GLY A 104 8.47 10.12 -9.42
N VAL A 105 9.80 10.02 -9.30
CA VAL A 105 10.49 9.38 -8.15
C VAL A 105 10.14 10.08 -6.83
N LEU A 106 10.08 11.42 -6.82
CA LEU A 106 9.76 12.18 -5.61
C LEU A 106 8.30 12.00 -5.20
N THR A 107 7.37 12.02 -6.16
CA THR A 107 5.95 11.73 -5.91
C THR A 107 5.78 10.31 -5.35
N LEU A 108 6.49 9.31 -5.92
CA LEU A 108 6.47 7.94 -5.43
C LEU A 108 6.98 7.83 -3.99
N LYS A 109 8.15 8.42 -3.70
CA LYS A 109 8.74 8.41 -2.34
C LYS A 109 7.82 9.09 -1.33
N ALA A 110 7.26 10.24 -1.68
CA ALA A 110 6.32 10.98 -0.86
C ALA A 110 5.04 10.17 -0.60
N ALA A 111 4.46 9.56 -1.63
CA ALA A 111 3.29 8.71 -1.52
C ALA A 111 3.52 7.49 -0.62
N GLN A 112 4.67 6.84 -0.74
CA GLN A 112 5.04 5.73 0.13
C GLN A 112 5.23 6.19 1.59
N ALA A 113 5.90 7.32 1.81
CA ALA A 113 6.19 7.82 3.15
C ALA A 113 4.95 8.38 3.88
N LYS A 114 4.04 9.06 3.17
CA LYS A 114 2.90 9.75 3.78
C LYS A 114 1.59 8.96 3.71
N LEU A 115 1.40 8.18 2.65
CA LEU A 115 0.15 7.46 2.40
C LEU A 115 0.32 5.94 2.41
N GLY A 116 1.55 5.42 2.49
CA GLY A 116 1.82 3.98 2.44
C GLY A 116 1.48 3.32 1.10
N LYS A 117 1.30 4.11 0.03
CA LYS A 117 0.85 3.64 -1.29
C LYS A 117 1.81 4.06 -2.40
N ALA A 118 1.92 3.20 -3.42
CA ALA A 118 2.75 3.43 -4.61
C ALA A 118 1.92 3.50 -5.91
N SER A 119 0.62 3.26 -5.81
CA SER A 119 -0.33 3.19 -6.92
C SER A 119 -1.69 3.69 -6.43
N PHE A 120 -2.38 4.44 -7.27
CA PHE A 120 -3.67 5.05 -6.96
C PHE A 120 -4.67 4.74 -8.08
N ASP A 121 -5.82 4.18 -7.73
CA ASP A 121 -6.94 4.03 -8.65
C ASP A 121 -7.86 5.26 -8.63
N ARG A 122 -8.96 5.21 -9.39
CA ARG A 122 -9.94 6.32 -9.43
C ARG A 122 -10.56 6.58 -8.06
N THR A 123 -10.87 5.53 -7.31
CA THR A 123 -11.51 5.66 -6.00
C THR A 123 -10.58 6.31 -4.99
N ASP A 124 -9.29 5.98 -5.05
CA ASP A 124 -8.27 6.62 -4.24
C ASP A 124 -8.18 8.12 -4.53
N VAL A 125 -8.14 8.51 -5.80
CA VAL A 125 -8.05 9.91 -6.21
C VAL A 125 -9.28 10.69 -5.75
N GLU A 126 -10.48 10.15 -5.92
CA GLU A 126 -11.71 10.82 -5.46
C GLU A 126 -11.73 10.97 -3.94
N ALA A 127 -11.27 9.96 -3.19
CA ALA A 127 -11.14 10.05 -1.74
C ALA A 127 -10.10 11.10 -1.30
N LEU A 128 -9.03 11.29 -2.07
CA LEU A 128 -8.05 12.35 -1.82
C LEU A 128 -8.61 13.73 -2.17
N LYS A 129 -9.36 13.86 -3.26
CA LYS A 129 -9.95 15.12 -3.74
C LYS A 129 -10.84 15.80 -2.72
N GLN A 130 -11.49 15.04 -1.85
CA GLN A 130 -12.30 15.56 -0.75
C GLN A 130 -11.46 16.16 0.40
N LYS A 131 -10.13 15.96 0.40
CA LYS A 131 -9.20 16.34 1.46
C LYS A 131 -8.21 17.43 1.04
N VAL A 132 -8.36 18.00 -0.15
CA VAL A 132 -7.45 19.02 -0.71
C VAL A 132 -8.19 20.32 -0.95
#